data_AF-A0A1G1I445-F1
#
_entry.id   AF-A0A1G1I445-F1
#
_cell.length_a   1.000
_cell.length_b   1.000
_cell.length_c   1.000
_cell.angle_alpha   90.00
_cell.angle_beta   90.00
_cell.angle_gamma   90.00
#
_symmetry.space_group_name_H-M   'P 1'
#
loop_
_entity.id
_entity.type
_entity.pdbx_description
1 polymer ?
#
loop_
_entity_poly.entity_id
_entity_poly.type
_entity_poly.pdbx_seq_one_letter_code
_entity_poly.pdbx_strand_id
1 'polypeptide(L)' 'MPTVRVKENESFESALKRFKKQCEKDGILSEMKKREHYEKPSVRKKRKALAARKKAIRKAARHVQ' A
#
# COMPACT_ATOMS: atom_id res chain seq x y z
N MET A 1 -6.98 -8.87 2.31
CA MET A 1 -7.96 -8.66 3.40
C MET A 1 -7.16 -8.77 4.69
N PRO A 2 -7.02 -7.68 5.44
CA PRO A 2 -6.16 -7.61 6.61
C PRO A 2 -6.75 -8.43 7.76
N THR A 3 -5.98 -9.38 8.29
CA THR A 3 -6.34 -10.14 9.49
C THR A 3 -5.22 -9.97 10.51
N VAL A 4 -5.56 -9.52 11.72
CA VAL A 4 -4.62 -9.38 12.84
C VAL A 4 -5.15 -10.23 13.99
N ARG A 5 -4.36 -11.21 14.42
CA ARG A 5 -4.65 -12.00 15.62
C ARG A 5 -3.97 -11.33 16.80
N VAL A 6 -4.75 -10.93 17.80
CA VAL A 6 -4.26 -10.31 19.03
C VAL A 6 -3.81 -11.43 19.98
N LYS A 7 -2.61 -11.30 20.55
CA LYS A 7 -2.11 -12.21 21.60
C LYS A 7 -2.41 -11.60 22.97
N GLU A 8 -2.56 -12.45 24.00
CA GLU A 8 -2.97 -12.06 25.37
C GLU A 8 -2.03 -11.04 26.04
N ASN A 9 -0.78 -10.92 25.59
CA ASN A 9 0.21 -9.96 26.10
C ASN A 9 0.31 -8.65 25.29
N GLU A 10 -0.67 -8.34 24.44
CA GLU A 10 -0.64 -7.13 23.61
C GLU A 10 -1.62 -6.07 24.08
N SER A 11 -1.13 -4.84 24.26
CA SER A 11 -2.00 -3.68 24.47
C SER A 11 -2.84 -3.40 23.22
N PHE A 12 -4.11 -3.05 23.43
CA PHE A 12 -5.10 -2.76 22.39
C PHE A 12 -4.57 -1.77 21.33
N GLU A 13 -3.85 -0.72 21.75
CA GLU A 13 -3.26 0.26 20.83
C GLU A 13 -2.24 -0.36 19.86
N SER A 14 -1.45 -1.33 20.34
CA SER A 14 -0.47 -2.02 19.50
C SER A 14 -1.14 -2.90 18.45
N ALA A 15 -2.23 -3.58 18.80
CA ALA A 15 -3.03 -4.34 17.85
C ALA A 15 -3.65 -3.42 16.78
N LEU A 16 -4.21 -2.27 17.19
CA LEU A 16 -4.79 -1.28 16.28
C LEU A 16 -3.75 -0.70 15.31
N LYS A 17 -2.54 -0.40 15.80
CA LYS A 17 -1.45 0.12 14.97
C LYS A 17 -1.01 -0.89 13.91
N ARG A 18 -0.94 -2.17 14.25
CA ARG A 18 -0.63 -3.25 13.28
C ARG A 18 -1.74 -3.44 12.26
N PHE A 19 -2.99 -3.35 12.70
CA PHE A 19 -4.14 -3.42 11.79
C PHE A 19 -4.11 -2.28 10.77
N LYS A 20 -3.91 -1.03 11.23
CA LYS A 20 -3.74 0.13 10.32
C LYS A 20 -2.60 -0.09 9.33
N LYS A 21 -1.43 -0.54 9.80
CA LYS A 21 -0.28 -0.85 8.94
C LYS A 21 -0.57 -1.98 7.94
N GLN A 22 -1.35 -2.99 8.31
CA GLN A 22 -1.76 -4.07 7.41
C GLN A 22 -2.76 -3.58 6.36
N CYS A 23 -3.72 -2.72 6.73
CA CYS A 23 -4.64 -2.06 5.79
C CYS A 23 -3.89 -1.17 4.78
N GLU A 24 -2.87 -0.44 5.23
CA GLU A 24 -1.99 0.36 4.37
C GLU A 24 -1.16 -0.52 3.43
N LYS A 25 -0.64 -1.64 3.94
CA LYS A 25 0.16 -2.61 3.17
C LYS A 25 -0.68 -3.32 2.09
N ASP A 26 -1.89 -3.74 2.43
CA ASP A 26 -2.84 -4.32 1.47
C ASP A 26 -3.31 -3.26 0.45
N GLY A 27 -3.17 -1.96 0.77
CA GLY A 27 -3.44 -0.88 -0.17
C GLY A 27 -4.92 -0.68 -0.49
N ILE A 28 -5.81 -1.15 0.38
CA ILE A 28 -7.27 -1.14 0.18
C ILE A 28 -7.79 0.26 -0.17
N LEU A 29 -7.31 1.29 0.54
CA LEU A 29 -7.69 2.68 0.25
C LEU A 29 -7.21 3.16 -1.12
N SER A 30 -6.04 2.68 -1.57
CA SER A 30 -5.52 2.99 -2.90
C SER A 30 -6.25 2.22 -3.99
N GLU A 31 -6.78 1.05 -3.68
CA GLU A 31 -7.57 0.23 -4.60
C GLU A 31 -8.99 0.80 -4.77
N MET A 32 -9.62 1.23 -3.66
CA MET A 32 -10.89 1.95 -3.68
C MET A 32 -10.79 3.17 -4.61
N LYS A 33 -9.79 4.04 -4.40
CA LYS A 33 -9.57 5.23 -5.25
C LYS A 33 -9.33 4.94 -6.73
N LYS A 34 -8.76 3.78 -7.05
CA LYS A 34 -8.56 3.36 -8.46
C LYS A 34 -9.82 2.80 -9.10
N ARG A 35 -10.79 2.37 -8.30
CA ARG A 35 -12.05 1.75 -8.73
C ARG A 35 -13.24 2.71 -8.69
N GLU A 36 -13.13 3.86 -8.02
CA GLU A 36 -14.17 4.90 -7.98
C GLU A 36 -14.64 5.32 -9.38
N HIS A 37 -13.73 5.38 -10.37
CA HIS A 37 -14.05 5.76 -11.74
C HIS A 37 -13.40 4.84 -12.76
N TYR A 38 -14.07 4.63 -13.90
CA TYR A 38 -13.50 3.89 -15.01
C TYR A 38 -12.30 4.63 -15.61
N GLU A 39 -11.12 4.02 -15.50
CA GLU A 39 -9.91 4.50 -16.14
C GLU A 39 -9.62 3.64 -17.39
N LYS A 40 -9.58 4.29 -18.56
CA LYS A 40 -9.28 3.62 -19.84
C LYS A 40 -7.99 2.79 -19.70
N PRO A 41 -7.91 1.56 -20.26
CA PRO A 41 -6.77 0.66 -20.07
C PRO A 41 -5.41 1.28 -20.42
N SER A 42 -5.36 2.18 -21.40
CA SER A 42 -4.13 2.92 -21.77
C SER A 42 -3.63 3.82 -20.63
N VAL A 43 -4.52 4.58 -20.00
CA VAL A 43 -4.18 5.48 -18.88
C VAL A 43 -3.73 4.66 -17.67
N ARG A 44 -4.42 3.54 -17.38
CA ARG A 44 -4.03 2.60 -16.32
C ARG A 44 -2.62 2.02 -16.54
N LYS A 45 -2.28 1.63 -17.79
CA LYS A 45 -0.93 1.17 -18.16
C LYS A 45 0.12 2.27 -17.97
N LYS A 46 -0.17 3.51 -18.42
CA LYS A 46 0.72 4.67 -18.27
C LYS A 46 0.97 4.99 -16.79
N ARG A 47 -0.08 5.03 -15.97
CA ARG A 47 0.00 5.28 -14.51
C ARG A 47 0.84 4.20 -13.80
N LYS A 48 0.65 2.92 -14.16
CA LYS A 48 1.45 1.80 -13.61
C LYS A 48 2.94 1.93 -13.95
N ALA A 49 3.28 2.27 -15.20
CA ALA A 49 4.67 2.45 -15.63
C ALA A 49 5.36 3.60 -14.90
N LEU A 50 4.69 4.75 -14.75
CA LEU A 50 5.22 5.90 -14.02
C LEU A 50 5.44 5.57 -12.53
N ALA A 51 4.51 4.87 -11.89
CA ALA A 51 4.66 4.44 -10.50
C ALA A 51 5.85 3.48 -10.32
N ALA A 52 6.05 2.54 -11.25
CA ALA A 52 7.19 1.62 -11.23
C ALA A 52 8.54 2.37 -11.37
N ARG A 53 8.64 3.31 -12.31
CA ARG A 53 9.83 4.16 -12.49
C ARG A 53 10.16 4.96 -11.24
N LYS A 54 9.16 5.64 -10.66
CA LYS A 54 9.35 6.39 -9.40
C LYS A 54 9.82 5.49 -8.25
N LYS A 55 9.29 4.26 -8.15
CA LYS A 55 9.72 3.28 -7.14
C LYS A 55 11.16 2.80 -7.35
N ALA A 56 11.57 2.59 -8.60
CA ALA A 56 12.94 2.19 -8.93
C ALA A 56 13.95 3.29 -8.56
N ILE A 57 13.66 4.55 -8.90
CA ILE A 57 14.50 5.70 -8.55
C ILE A 57 14.67 5.80 -7.03
N ARG A 58 13.56 5.71 -6.27
CA ARG A 58 13.61 5.74 -4.80
C ARG A 58 14.40 4.58 -4.19
N LYS A 59 14.38 3.39 -4.82
CA LYS A 59 15.18 2.24 -4.37
C LYS A 59 16.67 2.47 -4.62
N ALA A 60 17.03 2.95 -5.80
CA ALA A 60 18.42 3.24 -6.15
C ALA A 60 19.02 4.29 -5.22
N ALA A 61 18.30 5.38 -4.96
CA ALA A 61 18.73 6.42 -4.02
C ALA A 61 18.94 5.90 -2.58
N ARG A 62 18.25 4.83 -2.18
CA ARG A 62 18.38 4.21 -0.85
C ARG A 62 19.54 3.23 -0.74
N HIS A 63 20.10 2.79 -1.88
CA HIS A 63 21.20 1.83 -1.93
C HIS A 63 22.57 2.51 -2.01
N VAL A 64 22.57 3.83 -2.28
CA VAL A 64 23.76 4.68 -2.32
C VAL A 64 24.06 5.29 -0.93
N GLN A 65 23.29 4.91 0.11
CA GLN A 65 23.44 5.36 1.50
C GLN A 65 23.94 4.23 2.39
#